data_AF-A0A3Q0FRH9-F1
#
_entry.id   AF-A0A3Q0FRH9-F1
#
_cell.length_a   1.000
_cell.length_b   1.000
_cell.length_c   1.000
_cell.angle_alpha   90.00
_cell.angle_beta   90.00
_cell.angle_gamma   90.00
#
_symmetry.space_group_name_H-M   'P 1'
#
loop_
_entity.id
_entity.type
_entity.pdbx_description
1 polymer ?
#
loop_
_entity_poly.entity_id
_entity_poly.type
_entity_poly.pdbx_seq_one_letter_code
_entity_poly.pdbx_strand_id
1 'polypeptide(L)'
;MVLLLSALLCLCLVQLAQGATFRQFVSRHVNEPKTAAPNNNAYCNRLMQQRGMTRPRCKITNTFIHAPINQIRAICTNGGRRFSRHLFDSHMSFSLTGEPETRQVL
;
A
#
# COMPACT_ATOMS: atom_id res chain seq x y z
N MET A 1 -6.85 23.76 -33.29
CA MET A 1 -5.92 22.62 -33.27
C MET A 1 -4.93 22.70 -32.11
N VAL A 2 -4.19 23.80 -31.93
CA VAL A 2 -3.20 23.97 -30.83
C VAL A 2 -3.82 23.88 -29.42
N LEU A 3 -4.96 24.53 -29.19
CA LEU A 3 -5.68 24.48 -27.89
C LEU A 3 -6.20 23.08 -27.52
N LEU A 4 -6.55 22.27 -28.53
CA LEU A 4 -7.02 20.91 -28.32
C LEU A 4 -5.86 19.99 -27.93
N LEU A 5 -4.71 20.16 -28.61
CA LEU A 5 -3.48 19.43 -28.32
C LEU A 5 -2.92 19.77 -26.93
N SER A 6 -2.96 21.05 -26.52
CA SER A 6 -2.53 21.45 -25.17
C SER A 6 -3.45 20.90 -24.08
N ALA A 7 -4.77 20.92 -24.29
CA ALA A 7 -5.73 20.33 -23.34
C ALA A 7 -5.52 18.82 -23.17
N LEU A 8 -5.30 18.08 -24.26
CA LEU A 8 -4.99 16.64 -24.22
C LEU A 8 -3.66 16.35 -23.50
N LEU A 9 -2.63 17.16 -23.75
CA LEU A 9 -1.34 17.03 -23.08
C LEU A 9 -1.47 17.28 -21.56
N CYS A 10 -2.20 18.32 -21.16
CA CYS A 10 -2.47 18.61 -19.75
C CYS A 10 -3.22 17.46 -19.06
N LEU A 11 -4.22 16.86 -19.72
CA LEU A 11 -4.95 15.69 -19.19
C LEU A 11 -4.03 14.47 -19.02
N CYS A 12 -3.16 14.18 -20.00
CA CYS A 12 -2.18 13.10 -19.88
C CYS A 12 -1.21 13.32 -18.72
N LEU A 13 -0.71 14.55 -18.55
CA LEU A 13 0.22 14.90 -17.46
C LEU A 13 -0.44 14.77 -16.09
N VAL A 14 -1.71 15.16 -15.97
CA VAL A 14 -2.48 14.99 -14.71
C VAL A 14 -2.67 13.52 -14.37
N GLN A 15 -2.96 12.66 -15.36
CA GLN A 15 -3.09 11.22 -15.12
C GLN A 15 -1.76 10.57 -14.69
N LEU A 16 -0.64 11.02 -15.27
CA LEU A 16 0.70 10.53 -14.92
C LEU A 16 1.16 10.98 -13.52
N ALA A 17 0.68 12.13 -13.04
CA ALA A 17 1.06 12.69 -11.75
C ALA A 17 0.30 12.08 -10.55
N GLN A 18 -0.72 11.24 -10.78
CA GLN A 18 -1.47 10.64 -9.67
C GLN A 18 -0.66 9.53 -8.98
N GLY A 19 -0.23 9.81 -7.74
CA GLY A 19 0.34 8.82 -6.85
C GLY A 19 -0.67 7.74 -6.43
N ALA A 20 -0.19 6.71 -5.71
CA ALA A 20 -1.05 5.64 -5.24
C ALA A 20 -2.11 6.16 -4.26
N THR A 21 -3.38 5.80 -4.49
CA THR A 21 -4.49 6.19 -3.61
C THR A 21 -4.50 5.37 -2.33
N PHE A 22 -5.10 5.90 -1.25
CA PHE A 22 -5.31 5.12 -0.01
C PHE A 22 -6.08 3.82 -0.24
N ARG A 23 -7.04 3.80 -1.17
CA ARG A 23 -7.77 2.59 -1.57
C ARG A 23 -6.84 1.54 -2.17
N GLN A 24 -5.91 1.96 -3.05
CA GLN A 24 -4.90 1.05 -3.60
C GLN A 24 -3.96 0.54 -2.51
N PHE A 25 -3.53 1.41 -1.58
CA PHE A 25 -2.73 1.01 -0.43
C PHE A 25 -3.44 -0.08 0.39
N VAL A 26 -4.69 0.15 0.81
CA VAL A 26 -5.48 -0.82 1.59
C VAL A 26 -5.60 -2.14 0.84
N SER A 27 -5.92 -2.08 -0.46
CA SER A 27 -6.03 -3.28 -1.29
C SER A 27 -4.72 -4.06 -1.35
N ARG A 28 -3.55 -3.42 -1.37
CA ARG A 28 -2.26 -4.13 -1.54
C ARG A 28 -1.62 -4.55 -0.23
N HIS A 29 -1.87 -3.81 0.85
CA HIS A 29 -1.11 -3.92 2.09
C HIS A 29 -1.93 -4.28 3.32
N VAL A 30 -3.27 -4.27 3.30
CA VAL A 30 -4.06 -4.52 4.53
C VAL A 30 -4.84 -5.82 4.42
N ASN A 31 -4.75 -6.68 5.44
CA ASN A 31 -5.58 -7.89 5.56
C ASN A 31 -5.99 -8.09 7.02
N GLU A 32 -7.14 -7.51 7.37
CA GLU A 32 -7.73 -7.57 8.70
C GLU A 32 -9.21 -7.98 8.59
N PRO A 33 -9.65 -9.07 9.25
CA PRO A 33 -8.83 -10.03 10.00
C PRO A 33 -7.87 -10.82 9.09
N LYS A 34 -6.77 -11.33 9.66
CA LYS A 34 -5.79 -12.16 8.93
C LYS A 34 -6.48 -13.41 8.37
N THR A 35 -6.40 -13.59 7.05
CA THR A 35 -6.88 -14.79 6.37
C THR A 35 -6.10 -16.01 6.85
N ALA A 36 -6.80 -17.06 7.28
CA ALA A 36 -6.18 -18.32 7.67
C ALA A 36 -5.46 -18.99 6.50
N ALA A 37 -4.28 -19.52 6.75
CA ALA A 37 -3.49 -20.31 5.81
C ALA A 37 -2.57 -21.28 6.55
N PRO A 38 -2.13 -22.39 5.92
CA PRO A 38 -1.26 -23.38 6.57
C PRO A 38 0.10 -22.83 7.04
N ASN A 39 0.63 -21.81 6.36
CA ASN A 39 1.86 -21.12 6.71
C ASN A 39 1.93 -19.75 6.01
N ASN A 40 2.94 -18.94 6.34
CA ASN A 40 3.11 -17.59 5.77
C ASN A 40 3.35 -17.60 4.25
N ASN A 41 3.99 -18.64 3.69
CA ASN A 41 4.22 -18.72 2.23
C ASN A 41 2.91 -18.97 1.48
N ALA A 42 2.08 -19.91 1.96
CA ALA A 42 0.76 -20.17 1.42
C ALA A 42 -0.15 -18.94 1.54
N TYR A 43 -0.07 -18.23 2.66
CA TYR A 43 -0.76 -16.95 2.87
C TYR A 43 -0.34 -15.91 1.82
N CYS A 44 0.97 -15.65 1.68
CA CYS A 44 1.50 -14.65 0.75
C CYS A 44 1.14 -15.00 -0.69
N ASN A 45 1.37 -16.24 -1.13
CA ASN A 45 1.05 -16.67 -2.49
C ASN A 45 -0.44 -16.46 -2.82
N ARG A 46 -1.31 -16.86 -1.89
CA ARG A 46 -2.77 -16.68 -2.05
C ARG A 46 -3.13 -15.20 -2.17
N LEU A 47 -2.67 -14.35 -1.25
CA LEU A 47 -3.08 -12.94 -1.27
C LEU A 47 -2.44 -12.16 -2.42
N MET A 48 -1.18 -12.42 -2.75
CA MET A 48 -0.52 -11.79 -3.90
C MET A 48 -1.28 -12.08 -5.20
N GLN A 49 -1.74 -13.33 -5.39
CA GLN A 49 -2.53 -13.71 -6.55
C GLN A 49 -3.93 -13.10 -6.52
N GLN A 50 -4.67 -13.23 -5.40
CA GLN A 50 -6.03 -12.71 -5.28
C GLN A 50 -6.13 -11.21 -5.49
N ARG A 51 -5.05 -10.48 -5.20
CA ARG A 51 -5.00 -9.01 -5.32
C ARG A 51 -4.29 -8.52 -6.59
N GLY A 52 -4.05 -9.43 -7.54
CA GLY A 52 -3.52 -9.10 -8.85
C GLY A 52 -2.07 -8.62 -8.82
N MET A 53 -1.32 -8.89 -7.75
CA MET A 53 0.08 -8.46 -7.60
C MET A 53 1.08 -9.42 -8.27
N THR A 54 0.59 -10.43 -8.97
CA THR A 54 1.40 -11.41 -9.73
C THR A 54 1.34 -11.19 -11.24
N ARG A 55 0.60 -10.19 -11.74
CA ARG A 55 0.40 -9.95 -13.18
C ARG A 55 0.41 -8.44 -13.54
N PRO A 56 0.87 -8.07 -14.75
CA PRO A 56 1.59 -8.89 -15.72
C PRO A 56 3.03 -9.22 -15.26
N ARG A 57 3.54 -8.48 -14.28
CA ARG A 57 4.82 -8.75 -13.61
C ARG A 57 4.55 -9.08 -12.15
N CYS A 58 5.32 -10.02 -11.61
CA CYS A 58 5.26 -10.35 -10.20
C CYS A 58 5.88 -9.22 -9.38
N LYS A 59 5.12 -8.68 -8.43
CA LYS A 59 5.67 -7.83 -7.38
C LYS A 59 6.53 -8.71 -6.46
N ILE A 60 7.82 -8.41 -6.39
CA ILE A 60 8.81 -9.23 -5.69
C ILE A 60 8.62 -9.19 -4.17
N THR A 61 8.38 -8.00 -3.62
CA THR A 61 8.23 -7.79 -2.17
C THR A 61 6.89 -7.12 -1.86
N ASN A 62 6.25 -7.56 -0.77
CA ASN A 62 5.05 -6.94 -0.26
C ASN A 62 4.87 -7.30 1.22
N THR A 63 4.34 -6.35 1.99
CA THR A 63 4.00 -6.54 3.40
C THR A 63 2.50 -6.41 3.58
N PHE A 64 1.91 -7.37 4.28
CA PHE A 64 0.51 -7.34 4.71
C PHE A 64 0.43 -6.97 6.19
N ILE A 65 -0.30 -5.90 6.49
CA ILE A 65 -0.60 -5.38 7.82
C ILE A 65 -1.92 -5.98 8.29
N HIS A 66 -1.90 -6.56 9.49
CA HIS A 66 -3.07 -7.11 10.18
C HIS A 66 -3.50 -6.12 11.25
N ALA A 67 -4.23 -5.09 10.81
CA ALA A 67 -4.71 -4.03 11.67
C ALA A 67 -5.96 -3.34 11.11
N PRO A 68 -6.84 -2.81 11.98
CA PRO A 68 -7.97 -1.99 11.57
C PRO A 68 -7.54 -0.76 10.77
N ILE A 69 -8.27 -0.46 9.69
CA ILE A 69 -7.98 0.65 8.76
C ILE A 69 -7.92 2.01 9.47
N ASN A 70 -8.74 2.21 10.51
CA ASN A 70 -8.72 3.43 11.32
C ASN A 70 -7.40 3.60 12.09
N GLN A 71 -6.81 2.52 12.61
CA GLN A 71 -5.50 2.58 13.27
C GLN A 71 -4.38 2.89 12.28
N ILE A 72 -4.44 2.28 11.08
CA ILE A 72 -3.47 2.58 10.01
C ILE A 72 -3.57 4.05 9.58
N ARG A 73 -4.79 4.56 9.40
CA ARG A 73 -5.00 5.97 9.04
C ARG A 73 -4.51 6.93 10.13
N ALA A 74 -4.64 6.54 11.40
CA ALA A 74 -4.20 7.36 12.52
C ALA A 74 -2.68 7.62 12.50
N ILE A 75 -1.88 6.75 11.89
CA ILE A 75 -0.40 6.91 11.79
C ILE A 75 -0.01 8.24 11.12
N CYS A 76 -0.79 8.69 10.13
CA CYS A 76 -0.57 9.97 9.46
C CYS A 76 -0.99 11.20 10.30
N THR A 77 -1.50 10.99 11.51
CA THR A 77 -2.03 12.03 12.40
C THR A 77 -1.45 11.88 13.82
N ASN A 78 -2.22 11.42 14.79
CA ASN A 78 -1.82 11.27 16.20
C ASN A 78 -1.25 9.89 16.55
N GLY A 79 -1.43 8.88 15.68
CA GLY A 79 -0.95 7.51 15.87
C GLY A 79 0.48 7.25 15.41
N GLY A 80 1.18 8.27 14.92
CA GLY A 80 2.54 8.15 14.42
C GLY A 80 3.33 9.46 14.45
N ARG A 81 4.60 9.37 14.07
CA ARG A 81 5.54 10.48 13.99
C ARG A 81 6.04 10.61 12.57
N ARG A 82 6.07 11.84 12.04
CA ARG A 82 6.66 12.11 10.73
C ARG A 82 8.15 11.72 10.74
N PHE A 83 8.52 10.81 9.86
CA PHE A 83 9.90 10.37 9.63
C PHE A 83 10.59 11.27 8.59
N SER A 84 9.97 11.45 7.41
CA SER A 84 10.51 12.30 6.33
C SER A 84 9.44 12.68 5.32
N ARG A 85 9.32 13.97 4.97
CA ARG A 85 8.29 14.47 4.04
C ARG A 85 6.90 13.89 4.36
N HIS A 86 6.37 13.01 3.51
CA HIS A 86 5.06 12.38 3.66
C HIS A 86 5.12 10.98 4.29
N LEU A 87 6.27 10.61 4.84
CA LEU A 87 6.53 9.32 5.46
C LEU A 87 6.38 9.40 6.98
N PHE A 88 5.71 8.41 7.57
CA PHE A 88 5.37 8.36 8.99
C PHE A 88 5.76 7.02 9.62
N ASP A 89 6.41 7.08 10.78
CA ASP A 89 6.62 5.93 11.67
C ASP A 89 5.40 5.76 12.59
N SER A 90 4.90 4.55 12.73
CA SER A 90 3.86 4.23 13.72
C SER A 90 4.40 4.28 15.15
N HIS A 91 3.58 4.76 16.10
CA HIS A 91 3.91 4.67 17.53
C HIS A 91 3.76 3.25 18.09
N MET A 92 2.84 2.47 17.51
CA MET A 92 2.52 1.11 17.90
C MET A 92 3.08 0.10 16.90
N SER A 93 3.43 -1.08 17.38
CA SER A 93 3.73 -2.22 16.51
C SER A 93 2.45 -2.85 15.98
N PHE A 94 2.48 -3.38 14.76
CA PHE A 94 1.40 -4.19 14.19
C PHE A 94 1.89 -5.56 13.78
N SER A 95 0.96 -6.52 13.73
CA SER A 95 1.25 -7.83 13.17
C SER A 95 1.39 -7.73 11.65
N LEU A 96 2.44 -8.35 11.11
CA LEU A 96 2.81 -8.28 9.71
C LEU A 96 3.05 -9.69 9.15
N THR A 97 2.82 -9.86 7.86
CA THR A 97 3.30 -11.01 7.09
C THR A 97 3.91 -10.51 5.78
N GLY A 98 5.18 -10.85 5.52
CA GLY A 98 5.94 -10.35 4.37
C GLY A 98 7.44 -10.33 4.64
N GLU A 99 8.20 -9.69 3.76
CA GLU A 99 9.64 -9.46 3.93
C GLU A 99 9.89 -8.39 5.01
N PRO A 100 10.91 -8.53 5.87
CA PRO A 100 11.06 -7.68 7.05
C PRO A 100 11.56 -6.27 6.68
N GLU A 101 10.67 -5.29 6.58
CA GLU A 101 11.03 -3.89 6.81
C GLU A 101 10.84 -3.57 8.29
N THR A 102 11.95 -3.43 9.01
CA THR A 102 12.05 -3.36 10.47
C THR A 102 11.58 -2.05 11.10
N ARG A 103 10.98 -1.12 10.35
CA ARG A 103 10.19 0.01 10.87
C ARG A 103 9.12 0.36 9.85
N GLN A 104 7.88 0.48 10.30
CA GLN A 104 6.76 0.82 9.42
C GLN A 104 6.80 2.30 9.06
N VAL A 105 7.52 2.60 7.99
CA VAL A 105 7.50 3.90 7.33
C VAL A 105 6.36 3.86 6.30
N LEU A 106 5.22 4.49 6.62
CA LEU A 106 4.07 4.66 5.72
C LEU A 106 4.17 5.92 4.88
#